data_AF-A0A7V1IF27-F1
#
_entry.id   AF-A0A7V1IF27-F1
#
_cell.length_a   1.000
_cell.length_b   1.000
_cell.length_c   1.000
_cell.angle_alpha   90.00
_cell.angle_beta   90.00
_cell.angle_gamma   90.00
#
_symmetry.space_group_name_H-M   'P 1'
#
loop_
_entity.id
_entity.type
_entity.pdbx_description
1 polymer ?
#
loop_
_entity_poly.entity_id
_entity_poly.type
_entity_poly.pdbx_seq_one_letter_code
_entity_poly.pdbx_strand_id
1 'polypeptide(L)' 'MSRELYDNLRLDVFPTPYCSGCGHGILLGALIRGVNEAGLDWDKLVFVSGIGCAA' A
#
# COMPACT_ATOMS: atom_id res chain seq x y z
N MET A 1 -12.04 -6.43 -2.02
CA MET A 1 -10.78 -5.76 -2.45
C MET A 1 -10.58 -6.13 -3.91
N SER A 2 -10.39 -5.16 -4.82
CA SER A 2 -10.24 -5.42 -6.27
C SER A 2 -9.00 -6.28 -6.52
N ARG A 3 -9.07 -7.16 -7.53
CA ARG A 3 -8.01 -8.15 -7.82
C ARG A 3 -6.68 -7.49 -8.19
N GLU A 4 -6.76 -6.36 -8.89
CA GLU A 4 -5.64 -5.51 -9.31
C GLU A 4 -4.75 -5.02 -8.16
N LEU A 5 -5.32 -4.85 -6.96
CA LEU A 5 -4.53 -4.42 -5.79
C LEU A 5 -3.54 -5.49 -5.33
N TYR A 6 -3.86 -6.78 -5.51
CA TYR A 6 -3.05 -7.87 -4.97
C TYR A 6 -1.69 -7.99 -5.66
N ASP A 7 -1.57 -7.56 -6.92
CA ASP A 7 -0.33 -7.65 -7.69
C ASP A 7 0.76 -6.69 -7.16
N ASN A 8 0.36 -5.62 -6.44
CA ASN A 8 1.26 -4.62 -5.88
C ASN A 8 1.42 -4.71 -4.35
N LEU A 9 0.83 -5.73 -3.70
CA LEU A 9 0.97 -5.96 -2.26
C LEU A 9 1.92 -7.11 -1.96
N ARG A 10 2.64 -6.95 -0.85
CA ARG A 10 3.38 -8.03 -0.20
C ARG A 10 2.40 -8.92 0.55
N LEU A 11 2.07 -10.07 -0.02
CA LEU A 11 1.07 -10.98 0.57
C LEU A 11 1.61 -11.78 1.76
N ASP A 12 2.93 -11.91 1.87
CA ASP A 12 3.64 -12.56 2.97
C ASP A 12 3.54 -11.80 4.30
N VAL A 13 3.30 -10.50 4.26
CA VAL A 13 3.16 -9.65 5.47
C VAL A 13 1.70 -9.48 5.92
N PHE A 14 0.76 -10.21 5.31
CA PHE A 14 -0.62 -10.22 5.77
C PHE A 14 -0.82 -11.13 6.98
N PRO A 15 -1.69 -10.76 7.93
CA PRO A 15 -2.47 -9.51 8.00
C PRO A 15 -1.59 -8.30 8.35
N THR A 16 -2.00 -7.12 7.87
CA THR A 16 -1.27 -5.87 8.15
C THR A 16 -1.26 -5.57 9.65
N PRO A 17 -0.25 -4.85 10.17
CA PRO A 17 -0.12 -4.56 11.60
C PRO A 17 -1.11 -3.49 12.11
N TYR A 18 -2.04 -3.03 11.28
CA TYR A 18 -2.94 -1.91 11.60
C TYR A 18 -4.15 -2.37 12.39
N CYS A 19 -4.58 -1.55 13.36
CA CYS A 19 -5.81 -1.77 14.10
C CYS A 19 -7.04 -1.80 13.18
N SER A 20 -8.06 -2.57 13.54
CA SER A 20 -9.36 -2.55 12.84
C SER A 20 -9.98 -1.15 12.84
N GLY A 21 -10.41 -0.68 11.67
CA GLY A 21 -10.96 0.68 11.51
C GLY A 21 -9.89 1.77 11.34
N CYS A 22 -8.61 1.41 11.34
CA CYS A 22 -7.54 2.36 11.07
C CYS A 22 -7.52 2.79 9.58
N GLY A 23 -7.28 4.09 9.33
CA GLY A 23 -7.30 4.67 7.98
C GLY A 23 -6.17 4.21 7.05
N HIS A 24 -5.14 3.53 7.54
CA HIS A 24 -4.01 3.08 6.72
C HIS A 24 -4.43 2.10 5.62
N GLY A 25 -5.49 1.31 5.80
CA GLY A 25 -6.03 0.46 4.73
C GLY A 25 -6.62 1.27 3.57
N ILE A 26 -7.27 2.40 3.88
CA ILE A 26 -7.79 3.33 2.86
C ILE A 26 -6.63 4.02 2.15
N LEU A 27 -5.64 4.49 2.90
CA LEU A 27 -4.42 5.12 2.36
C LEU A 27 -3.68 4.18 1.39
N LEU A 28 -3.42 2.94 1.80
CA LEU A 28 -2.73 1.95 0.97
C LEU A 28 -3.49 1.68 -0.34
N GLY A 29 -4.82 1.56 -0.26
CA GLY A 29 -5.66 1.39 -1.44
C GLY A 29 -5.64 2.59 -2.39
N ALA A 30 -5.60 3.81 -1.86
CA ALA A 30 -5.50 5.03 -2.66
C ALA A 30 -4.10 5.17 -3.30
N LEU A 31 -3.05 4.87 -2.55
CA LEU A 31 -1.66 4.90 -3.01
C LEU A 31 -1.47 4.03 -4.24
N ILE A 32 -1.88 2.76 -4.17
CA ILE A 32 -1.66 1.79 -5.26
C ILE A 32 -2.41 2.20 -6.53
N ARG A 33 -3.66 2.64 -6.40
CA ARG A 33 -4.43 3.16 -7.54
C ARG A 33 -3.76 4.37 -8.17
N GLY A 34 -3.31 5.33 -7.36
CA GLY A 34 -2.62 6.51 -7.84
C GLY A 34 -1.30 6.18 -8.55
N VAL A 35 -0.52 5.23 -8.05
CA VAL A 35 0.72 4.76 -8.69
C VAL A 35 0.42 4.09 -10.03
N ASN A 36 -0.61 3.24 -10.09
CA ASN A 36 -1.03 2.57 -11.33
C ASN A 36 -1.57 3.57 -12.36
N GLU A 37 -2.40 4.54 -11.95
CA GLU A 37 -2.92 5.61 -12.81
C GLU A 37 -1.80 6.51 -13.34
N ALA A 38 -0.75 6.74 -12.55
CA ALA A 38 0.42 7.50 -12.96
C ALA A 38 1.36 6.73 -13.90
N GLY A 39 1.14 5.42 -14.11
CA GLY A 39 1.98 4.58 -14.97
C GLY A 39 3.42 4.44 -14.48
N LEU A 40 3.63 4.54 -13.16
CA LEU A 40 4.96 4.43 -12.57
C LEU A 40 5.38 2.96 -12.44
N ASP A 41 6.66 2.72 -12.70
CA ASP A 41 7.28 1.39 -12.57
C ASP A 41 7.56 1.08 -11.09
N TRP A 42 6.86 0.08 -10.54
CA TRP A 42 6.98 -0.35 -9.15
C TRP A 42 8.42 -0.77 -8.76
N ASP A 43 9.22 -1.28 -9.69
CA ASP A 43 10.62 -1.67 -9.45
C ASP A 43 11.56 -0.46 -9.37
N LYS A 44 11.09 0.72 -9.79
CA LYS A 44 11.82 1.99 -9.73
C LYS A 44 11.31 2.95 -8.66
N LEU A 45 10.40 2.50 -7.79
CA LEU A 45 9.85 3.29 -6.69
C LEU A 45 10.52 2.97 -5.36
N VAL A 46 10.81 4.02 -4.59
CA VAL A 46 11.30 3.90 -3.21
C VAL A 46 10.30 4.58 -2.29
N PHE A 47 9.76 3.83 -1.33
CA PHE A 47 8.94 4.35 -0.26
C PHE A 47 9.84 4.69 0.94
N VAL A 48 9.84 5.95 1.35
CA VAL A 48 10.59 6.44 2.51
C VAL A 48 9.60 6.91 3.56
N SER A 49 9.77 6.48 4.80
CA SER A 49 8.89 6.81 5.90
C SER A 49 9.64 7.33 7.14
N GLY A 50 8.88 7.76 8.14
CA GLY A 50 9.40 8.27 9.41
C GLY A 50 9.39 7.20 10.51
N ILE A 51 8.95 7.60 11.70
CA ILE A 51 8.74 6.70 12.85
C ILE A 51 7.27 6.77 13.26
N GLY A 52 6.60 5.63 13.36
CA GLY A 52 5.22 5.53 13.84
C GLY A 52 4.44 4.43 13.14
N CYS A 53 3.15 4.29 13.47
CA CYS A 53 2.30 3.26 12.86
C CYS A 53 2.20 3.43 11.34
N ALA A 54 2.18 4.66 10.82
CA ALA A 54 2.10 4.93 9.39
C ALA A 54 3.41 4.68 8.62
N ALA A 55 4.50 4.39 9.34
CA ALA A 55 5.83 4.26 8.76
C ALA A 55 6.09 2.88 8.13
#